data_AF-A0AAD4BI64-F1
#
_entry.id   AF-A0AAD4BI64-F1
#
_cell.length_a   1.000
_cell.length_b   1.000
_cell.length_c   1.000
_cell.angle_alpha   90.00
_cell.angle_beta   90.00
_cell.angle_gamma   90.00
#
_symmetry.space_group_name_H-M   'P 1'
#
loop_
_entity.id
_entity.type
_entity.pdbx_description
1 polymer ?
#
loop_
_entity_poly.entity_id
_entity_poly.type
_entity_poly.pdbx_seq_one_letter_code
_entity_poly.pdbx_strand_id
1 'polypeptide(L)'
;MKLTLAQLVIEIIFGDGQTDNLENEMQRRSSRTSGFSPTRVNDMSFSPHEVYARCLLGDHGYPLWTPQLNTELRETYQLEGLKIGDVGVVSPIDSSFDVLLNITLPRSEQPYPKLVRENFTPIVLDHELDLASQPDAVAAHGVVPSASVQLTSKDIDNHDQTPSRADYEFSLSSENGAVLVLPEGAQSCDLRNENKFLDVAIKHGVDWYECATKEAGRLIHDNSLYLITGFHKTRSWSLGAVGRSGSSLQNRRCVKFKVGEIHQGGVTARAYFWVATHGFTGRVGPMYPYEDSNRIPRIRPGNQTVFIRGFRITVNKLLFMKTVSVKTRQGTFFGLKTHLAKLVSHRKSESASSENTTDNAVDQDFSLSHNRLHTDAHITIDRVPDVSQTIHPGDMINQYMLKEEPSAVVAVTHDSLWIKMLQTGLLKLEDFADVNSLGEVLSKYYDVILQDNGVYLQKS
;
A
#
# COMPACT_ATOMS: atom_id res chain seq x y z
N MET A 1 3.84 51.77 -2.50
CA MET A 1 3.48 50.95 -1.33
C MET A 1 3.09 49.57 -1.87
N LYS A 2 3.95 48.56 -1.73
CA LYS A 2 3.74 47.22 -2.32
C LYS A 2 3.05 46.35 -1.26
N LEU A 3 1.79 46.01 -1.48
CA LEU A 3 1.09 44.98 -0.73
C LEU A 3 1.59 43.60 -1.18
N THR A 4 1.71 42.66 -0.25
CA THR A 4 2.13 41.29 -0.55
C THR A 4 0.94 40.46 -1.07
N LEU A 5 1.21 39.44 -1.89
CA LEU A 5 0.20 38.59 -2.52
C LEU A 5 -0.80 37.97 -1.52
N ALA A 6 -0.40 37.79 -0.25
CA ALA A 6 -1.26 37.29 0.82
C ALA A 6 -2.36 38.29 1.23
N GLN A 7 -2.09 39.59 1.17
CA GLN A 7 -3.07 40.63 1.50
C GLN A 7 -4.12 40.81 0.41
N LEU A 8 -3.73 40.64 -0.87
CA LEU A 8 -4.67 40.70 -2.00
C LEU A 8 -5.68 39.53 -1.98
N VAL A 9 -5.30 38.38 -1.43
CA VAL A 9 -6.15 37.19 -1.33
C VAL A 9 -7.17 37.30 -0.20
N ILE A 10 -6.87 38.05 0.87
CA ILE A 10 -7.77 38.22 2.02
C ILE A 10 -8.90 39.21 1.69
N GLU A 11 -8.61 40.31 0.98
CA GLU A 11 -9.64 41.29 0.57
C GLU A 11 -10.64 40.71 -0.44
N ILE A 12 -10.21 39.78 -1.31
CA ILE A 12 -11.07 39.15 -2.32
C ILE A 12 -12.05 38.13 -1.70
N ILE A 13 -11.70 37.50 -0.59
CA ILE A 13 -12.51 36.41 -0.01
C ILE A 13 -13.54 36.93 1.02
N PHE A 14 -13.24 38.01 1.77
CA PHE A 14 -14.07 38.37 2.93
C PHE A 14 -14.82 39.70 2.84
N GLY A 15 -14.52 40.59 1.88
CA GLY A 15 -15.17 41.90 1.78
C GLY A 15 -14.86 42.81 2.99
N ASP A 16 -14.82 44.11 2.75
CA ASP A 16 -14.47 45.10 3.79
C ASP A 16 -15.40 45.01 5.00
N GLY A 17 -14.86 44.63 6.17
CA GLY A 17 -15.56 44.83 7.45
C GLY A 17 -15.40 43.82 8.58
N GLN A 18 -14.40 42.93 8.62
CA GLN A 18 -14.21 42.00 9.77
C GLN A 18 -12.76 41.81 10.26
N THR A 19 -12.01 42.89 10.45
CA THR A 19 -10.66 42.82 11.04
C THR A 19 -10.63 42.91 12.58
N ASP A 20 -11.68 43.42 13.23
CA ASP A 20 -11.65 43.71 14.67
C ASP A 20 -12.02 42.52 15.59
N ASN A 21 -12.45 41.39 15.02
CA ASN A 21 -12.85 40.21 15.81
C ASN A 21 -11.72 39.19 16.05
N LEU A 22 -10.62 39.22 15.29
CA LEU A 22 -9.55 38.22 15.41
C LEU A 22 -8.61 38.48 16.61
N GLU A 23 -8.38 39.73 17.01
CA GLU A 23 -7.49 40.04 18.13
C GLU A 23 -8.08 39.63 19.50
N ASN A 24 -9.40 39.78 19.66
CA ASN A 24 -10.11 39.38 20.87
C ASN A 24 -10.20 37.85 21.03
N GLU A 25 -10.18 37.09 19.94
CA GLU A 25 -10.23 35.62 19.97
C GLU A 25 -8.86 35.00 20.26
N MET A 26 -7.76 35.68 19.91
CA MET A 26 -6.40 35.28 20.27
C MET A 26 -6.11 35.46 21.77
N GLN A 27 -6.64 36.50 22.42
CA GLN A 27 -6.47 36.69 23.87
C GLN A 27 -7.26 35.68 24.72
N ARG A 28 -8.40 35.17 24.24
CA ARG A 28 -9.19 34.13 24.94
C ARG A 28 -8.56 32.72 24.91
N ARG A 29 -7.67 32.44 23.95
CA ARG A 29 -6.97 31.14 23.85
C ARG A 29 -5.76 31.03 24.78
N SER A 30 -5.22 32.14 25.29
CA SER A 30 -4.03 32.15 26.14
C SER A 30 -4.31 31.83 27.62
N SER A 31 -5.57 31.81 28.06
CA SER A 31 -5.94 31.63 29.48
C SER A 31 -6.47 30.23 29.85
N ARG A 32 -6.36 29.24 28.96
CA ARG A 32 -6.72 27.83 29.25
C ARG A 32 -5.51 26.90 29.19
N THR A 33 -4.56 27.11 30.08
CA THR A 33 -3.52 26.12 30.41
C THR A 33 -3.52 25.84 31.91
N SER A 34 -4.34 24.89 32.35
CA SER A 34 -4.07 24.10 33.56
C SER A 34 -5.00 22.87 33.62
N GLY A 35 -4.40 21.67 33.71
CA GLY A 35 -5.10 20.42 33.97
C GLY A 35 -5.02 19.38 32.85
N PHE A 36 -3.83 18.87 32.52
CA PHE A 36 -3.72 17.63 31.75
C PHE A 36 -4.03 16.43 32.64
N SER A 37 -5.19 15.81 32.41
CA SER A 37 -5.47 14.43 32.81
C SER A 37 -5.04 13.51 31.66
N PRO A 38 -4.46 12.33 31.91
CA PRO A 38 -4.00 11.45 30.84
C PRO A 38 -5.21 10.75 30.21
N THR A 39 -5.71 11.29 29.10
CA THR A 39 -6.74 10.64 28.29
C THR A 39 -6.14 9.49 27.48
N ARG A 40 -6.91 8.42 27.38
CA ARG A 40 -6.59 7.09 26.86
C ARG A 40 -5.97 7.05 25.45
N VAL A 41 -5.21 5.98 25.27
CA VAL A 41 -4.52 5.46 24.09
C VAL A 41 -5.41 5.35 22.82
N ASN A 42 -4.85 5.78 21.68
CA ASN A 42 -5.19 5.54 20.27
C ASN A 42 -6.49 6.13 19.69
N ASP A 43 -6.41 7.36 19.19
CA ASP A 43 -7.31 7.89 18.14
C ASP A 43 -6.48 8.14 16.86
N MET A 44 -6.08 7.06 16.18
CA MET A 44 -5.43 7.18 14.86
C MET A 44 -6.49 7.20 13.76
N SER A 45 -6.67 8.36 13.11
CA SER A 45 -7.43 8.45 11.88
C SER A 45 -6.63 7.81 10.74
N PHE A 46 -7.18 6.76 10.12
CA PHE A 46 -6.61 6.18 8.90
C PHE A 46 -6.49 7.25 7.79
N SER A 47 -5.43 7.17 6.99
CA SER A 47 -5.29 8.01 5.80
C SER A 47 -6.36 7.67 4.74
N PRO A 48 -6.63 8.55 3.75
CA PRO A 48 -7.61 8.27 2.71
C PRO A 48 -7.34 6.98 1.92
N HIS A 49 -6.08 6.68 1.59
CA HIS A 49 -5.73 5.46 0.85
C HIS A 49 -5.90 4.20 1.70
N GLU A 50 -5.62 4.26 3.00
CA GLU A 50 -5.90 3.15 3.92
C GLU A 50 -7.39 2.89 4.06
N VAL A 51 -8.19 3.95 4.23
CA VAL A 51 -9.66 3.82 4.27
C VAL A 51 -10.15 3.22 2.96
N TYR A 52 -9.69 3.74 1.82
CA TYR A 52 -10.04 3.23 0.51
C TYR A 52 -9.73 1.75 0.38
N ALA A 53 -8.50 1.36 0.72
CA ALA A 53 -8.07 -0.01 0.55
C ALA A 53 -8.85 -0.95 1.45
N ARG A 54 -8.94 -0.65 2.76
CA ARG A 54 -9.71 -1.47 3.72
C ARG A 54 -11.18 -1.60 3.35
N CYS A 55 -11.81 -0.53 2.85
CA CYS A 55 -13.23 -0.53 2.53
C CYS A 55 -13.58 -1.22 1.21
N LEU A 56 -12.63 -1.33 0.27
CA LEU A 56 -12.84 -1.98 -1.05
C LEU A 56 -12.14 -3.33 -1.21
N LEU A 57 -11.50 -3.86 -0.16
CA LEU A 57 -11.06 -5.26 -0.13
C LEU A 57 -12.25 -6.19 -0.35
N GLY A 58 -12.16 -7.06 -1.35
CA GLY A 58 -13.23 -7.97 -1.73
C GLY A 58 -12.96 -8.68 -3.05
N ASP A 59 -14.03 -9.00 -3.78
CA ASP A 59 -14.03 -9.87 -4.96
C ASP A 59 -13.06 -9.47 -6.08
N HIS A 60 -12.74 -8.19 -6.19
CA HIS A 60 -11.88 -7.67 -7.24
C HIS A 60 -10.37 -7.78 -6.93
N GLY A 61 -10.00 -8.17 -5.71
CA GLY A 61 -8.61 -8.20 -5.23
C GLY A 61 -8.24 -6.98 -4.38
N TYR A 62 -6.95 -6.63 -4.38
CA TYR A 62 -6.43 -5.49 -3.66
C TYR A 62 -6.66 -4.18 -4.45
N PRO A 63 -7.42 -3.21 -3.92
CA PRO A 63 -7.64 -1.91 -4.55
C PRO A 63 -6.39 -1.00 -4.52
N LEU A 64 -6.08 -0.34 -5.62
CA LEU A 64 -5.01 0.67 -5.69
C LEU A 64 -5.59 2.08 -5.59
N TRP A 65 -5.06 2.88 -4.66
CA TRP A 65 -5.44 4.30 -4.52
C TRP A 65 -4.80 5.17 -5.60
N THR A 66 -3.64 4.77 -6.12
CA THR A 66 -2.98 5.36 -7.29
C THR A 66 -2.97 4.35 -8.45
N PRO A 67 -3.98 4.38 -9.34
CA PRO A 67 -4.03 3.51 -10.51
C PRO A 67 -2.99 3.78 -11.60
N GLN A 68 -2.35 4.94 -11.60
CA GLN A 68 -1.29 5.27 -12.55
C GLN A 68 -0.02 4.48 -12.25
N LEU A 69 0.71 4.16 -13.32
CA LEU A 69 2.07 3.67 -13.23
C LEU A 69 3.08 4.83 -13.04
N ASN A 70 4.26 4.52 -12.49
CA ASN A 70 5.36 5.46 -12.39
C ASN A 70 5.76 6.02 -13.77
N THR A 71 5.79 7.35 -13.89
CA THR A 71 6.11 8.09 -15.12
C THR A 71 7.58 8.01 -15.53
N GLU A 72 8.45 7.50 -14.65
CA GLU A 72 9.88 7.28 -14.92
C GLU A 72 10.16 5.93 -15.60
N LEU A 73 9.15 5.08 -15.78
CA LEU A 73 9.30 3.83 -16.51
C LEU A 73 9.41 4.07 -18.00
N ARG A 74 9.85 3.05 -18.76
CA ARG A 74 9.90 3.13 -20.22
C ARG A 74 8.51 3.38 -20.81
N GLU A 75 8.45 4.18 -21.86
CA GLU A 75 7.19 4.57 -22.52
C GLU A 75 6.34 3.35 -22.91
N THR A 76 6.95 2.30 -23.48
CA THR A 76 6.26 1.06 -23.82
C THR A 76 5.58 0.41 -22.62
N TYR A 77 6.24 0.40 -21.47
CA TYR A 77 5.68 -0.15 -20.23
C TYR A 77 4.56 0.74 -19.69
N GLN A 78 4.72 2.06 -19.75
CA GLN A 78 3.68 3.01 -19.34
C GLN A 78 2.41 2.85 -20.18
N LEU A 79 2.53 2.65 -21.50
CA LEU A 79 1.40 2.48 -22.39
C LEU A 79 0.54 1.24 -22.06
N GLU A 80 1.18 0.18 -21.57
CA GLU A 80 0.48 -1.06 -21.21
C GLU A 80 0.01 -1.08 -19.75
N GLY A 81 0.71 -0.39 -18.84
CA GLY A 81 0.44 -0.42 -17.40
C GLY A 81 0.93 -1.72 -16.73
N LEU A 82 0.45 -2.00 -15.52
CA LEU A 82 0.82 -3.22 -14.76
C LEU A 82 0.46 -4.50 -15.52
N LYS A 83 1.30 -5.53 -15.46
CA LYS A 83 1.12 -6.77 -16.23
C LYS A 83 1.06 -8.00 -15.33
N ILE A 84 0.49 -9.09 -15.85
CA ILE A 84 0.66 -10.41 -15.23
C ILE A 84 2.16 -10.71 -15.20
N GLY A 85 2.65 -11.17 -14.05
CA GLY A 85 4.06 -11.43 -13.80
C GLY A 85 4.82 -10.28 -13.15
N ASP A 86 4.22 -9.10 -12.98
CA ASP A 86 4.87 -8.00 -12.27
C ASP A 86 5.14 -8.38 -10.81
N VAL A 87 6.40 -8.28 -10.41
CA VAL A 87 6.84 -8.40 -9.02
C VAL A 87 7.17 -7.00 -8.52
N GLY A 88 6.62 -6.63 -7.38
CA GLY A 88 6.77 -5.29 -6.84
C GLY A 88 6.31 -5.16 -5.40
N VAL A 89 6.14 -3.91 -4.99
CA VAL A 89 5.71 -3.53 -3.64
C VAL A 89 4.54 -2.57 -3.76
N VAL A 90 3.52 -2.76 -2.92
CA VAL A 90 2.47 -1.77 -2.74
C VAL A 90 3.00 -0.69 -1.79
N SER A 91 3.05 0.55 -2.27
CA SER A 91 3.50 1.70 -1.50
C SER A 91 2.60 1.93 -0.27
N PRO A 92 3.16 2.01 0.95
CA PRO A 92 2.37 2.31 2.15
C PRO A 92 1.88 3.76 2.20
N ILE A 93 2.42 4.64 1.35
CA ILE A 93 2.17 6.08 1.37
C ILE A 93 0.92 6.43 0.55
N ASP A 94 0.68 5.73 -0.54
CA ASP A 94 -0.38 6.09 -1.50
C ASP A 94 -1.01 4.89 -2.20
N SER A 95 -0.70 3.67 -1.75
CA SER A 95 -1.14 2.40 -2.37
C SER A 95 -0.95 2.38 -3.90
N SER A 96 0.13 3.00 -4.41
CA SER A 96 0.64 2.75 -5.76
C SER A 96 1.40 1.42 -5.81
N PHE A 97 1.56 0.85 -7.00
CA PHE A 97 2.38 -0.34 -7.20
C PHE A 97 3.74 0.05 -7.80
N ASP A 98 4.81 -0.23 -7.07
CA ASP A 98 6.19 -0.03 -7.50
C ASP A 98 6.74 -1.34 -8.07
N VAL A 99 6.78 -1.41 -9.41
CA VAL A 99 7.24 -2.60 -10.15
C VAL A 99 8.77 -2.70 -10.10
N LEU A 100 9.29 -3.88 -9.80
CA LEU A 100 10.73 -4.16 -9.78
C LEU A 100 11.17 -4.89 -11.05
N LEU A 101 10.44 -5.94 -11.41
CA LEU A 101 10.68 -6.81 -12.56
C LEU A 101 9.37 -7.47 -12.98
N ASN A 102 9.34 -8.08 -14.15
CA ASN A 102 8.25 -8.95 -14.58
C ASN A 102 8.77 -10.35 -14.92
N ILE A 103 8.19 -11.40 -14.33
CA ILE A 103 8.70 -12.77 -14.47
C ILE A 103 8.44 -13.40 -15.86
N THR A 104 7.64 -12.75 -16.70
CA THR A 104 7.22 -13.20 -18.03
C THR A 104 7.92 -12.45 -19.16
N LEU A 105 8.63 -11.35 -18.84
CA LEU A 105 9.31 -10.53 -19.85
C LEU A 105 10.78 -10.92 -20.00
N PRO A 106 11.34 -10.92 -21.23
CA PRO A 106 12.77 -11.04 -21.41
C PRO A 106 13.50 -9.82 -20.82
N ARG A 107 14.79 -9.98 -20.49
CA ARG A 107 15.62 -8.92 -19.86
C ARG A 107 15.54 -7.57 -20.59
N SER A 108 15.47 -7.58 -21.92
CA SER A 108 15.40 -6.38 -22.77
C SER A 108 14.16 -5.53 -22.51
N GLU A 109 13.06 -6.16 -22.11
CA GLU A 109 11.73 -5.54 -21.94
C GLU A 109 11.35 -5.29 -20.48
N GLN A 110 12.24 -5.65 -19.55
CA GLN A 110 12.05 -5.40 -18.13
C GLN A 110 11.84 -3.90 -17.83
N PRO A 111 11.08 -3.57 -16.77
CA PRO A 111 10.93 -2.19 -16.31
C PRO A 111 12.30 -1.61 -15.91
N TYR A 112 13.10 -2.42 -15.20
CA TYR A 112 14.47 -2.11 -14.80
C TYR A 112 15.43 -3.26 -15.15
N PRO A 113 15.98 -3.32 -16.38
CA PRO A 113 16.84 -4.42 -16.81
C PRO A 113 18.08 -4.66 -15.96
N LYS A 114 18.56 -3.62 -15.25
CA LYS A 114 19.71 -3.70 -14.35
C LYS A 114 19.44 -4.47 -13.07
N LEU A 115 18.18 -4.59 -12.65
CA LEU A 115 17.75 -5.32 -11.45
C LEU A 115 17.57 -6.83 -11.69
N VAL A 116 17.59 -7.26 -12.94
CA VAL A 116 17.43 -8.66 -13.30
C VAL A 116 18.82 -9.30 -13.47
N ARG A 117 18.98 -10.61 -13.25
CA ARG A 117 20.23 -11.35 -13.51
C ARG A 117 20.40 -11.65 -15.00
N GLU A 118 21.64 -11.83 -15.47
CA GLU A 118 21.90 -12.06 -16.92
C GLU A 118 21.30 -13.37 -17.45
N ASN A 119 21.25 -14.40 -16.61
CA ASN A 119 20.69 -15.72 -16.92
C ASN A 119 19.19 -15.85 -16.58
N PHE A 120 18.49 -14.72 -16.41
CA PHE A 120 17.06 -14.72 -16.13
C PHE A 120 16.28 -15.35 -17.29
N THR A 121 15.47 -16.35 -16.98
CA THR A 121 14.63 -17.04 -17.97
C THR A 121 13.16 -16.71 -17.68
N PRO A 122 12.47 -16.00 -18.60
CA PRO A 122 11.08 -15.65 -18.39
C PRO A 122 10.17 -16.88 -18.46
N ILE A 123 9.06 -16.84 -17.71
CA ILE A 123 7.94 -17.75 -17.91
C ILE A 123 7.24 -17.37 -19.21
N VAL A 124 7.23 -18.28 -20.18
CA VAL A 124 6.48 -18.11 -21.41
C VAL A 124 5.00 -18.38 -21.13
N LEU A 125 4.17 -17.40 -21.45
CA LEU A 125 2.71 -17.51 -21.39
C LEU A 125 2.14 -17.60 -22.79
N ASP A 126 1.20 -18.51 -22.97
CA ASP A 126 0.30 -18.54 -24.11
C ASP A 126 -0.93 -17.68 -23.79
N HIS A 127 -1.14 -16.61 -24.55
CA HIS A 127 -2.24 -15.67 -24.28
C HIS A 127 -3.63 -16.32 -24.34
N GLU A 128 -3.84 -17.33 -25.17
CA GLU A 128 -5.15 -17.98 -25.32
C GLU A 128 -5.38 -19.02 -24.23
N LEU A 129 -4.33 -19.80 -23.89
CA LEU A 129 -4.42 -20.91 -22.95
C LEU A 129 -4.24 -20.47 -21.50
N ASP A 130 -3.30 -19.58 -21.23
CA ASP A 130 -2.91 -19.21 -19.86
C ASP A 130 -3.72 -18.03 -19.32
N LEU A 131 -4.30 -17.16 -20.16
CA LEU A 131 -4.97 -15.93 -19.72
C LEU A 131 -6.49 -15.94 -19.94
N ALA A 132 -7.23 -15.58 -18.90
CA ALA A 132 -8.65 -15.29 -18.95
C ALA A 132 -8.86 -13.78 -18.96
N SER A 133 -9.14 -13.21 -20.13
CA SER A 133 -9.47 -11.78 -20.27
C SER A 133 -10.98 -11.56 -20.41
N GLN A 134 -11.50 -10.54 -19.72
CA GLN A 134 -12.88 -10.08 -19.85
C GLN A 134 -12.89 -8.57 -20.16
N PRO A 135 -13.12 -8.17 -21.42
CA PRO A 135 -13.08 -6.75 -21.82
C PRO A 135 -14.08 -5.87 -21.06
N ASP A 136 -15.25 -6.41 -20.72
CA ASP A 136 -16.35 -5.72 -20.05
C ASP A 136 -16.60 -6.26 -18.63
N ALA A 137 -15.53 -6.60 -17.92
CA ALA A 137 -15.61 -7.12 -16.53
C ALA A 137 -16.40 -6.20 -15.60
N VAL A 138 -16.29 -4.88 -15.81
CA VAL A 138 -17.19 -3.87 -15.24
C VAL A 138 -17.75 -3.02 -16.36
N ALA A 139 -19.08 -2.98 -16.47
CA ALA A 139 -19.76 -2.16 -17.45
C ALA A 139 -19.44 -0.66 -17.28
N ALA A 140 -19.57 0.10 -18.37
CA ALA A 140 -19.49 1.55 -18.34
C ALA A 140 -20.45 2.13 -17.29
N HIS A 141 -20.01 3.20 -16.60
CA HIS A 141 -20.71 3.78 -15.45
C HIS A 141 -20.88 2.83 -14.27
N GLY A 142 -20.04 1.80 -14.19
CA GLY A 142 -19.97 0.88 -13.06
C GLY A 142 -19.54 1.59 -11.78
N VAL A 143 -20.08 1.13 -10.66
CA VAL A 143 -19.76 1.63 -9.32
C VAL A 143 -19.36 0.44 -8.46
N VAL A 144 -18.23 0.54 -7.79
CA VAL A 144 -17.75 -0.39 -6.77
C VAL A 144 -17.74 0.34 -5.42
N PRO A 145 -18.85 0.29 -4.67
CA PRO A 145 -18.94 0.92 -3.35
C PRO A 145 -18.52 -0.06 -2.25
N SER A 146 -18.02 0.47 -1.13
CA SER A 146 -17.88 -0.30 0.11
C SER A 146 -19.25 -0.65 0.69
N ALA A 147 -19.33 -1.65 1.58
CA ALA A 147 -20.58 -2.07 2.22
C ALA A 147 -21.31 -0.93 2.97
N SER A 148 -20.56 0.09 3.42
CA SER A 148 -21.08 1.28 4.09
C SER A 148 -21.53 2.41 3.16
N VAL A 149 -21.35 2.28 1.84
CA VAL A 149 -21.71 3.29 0.84
C VAL A 149 -22.88 2.78 0.00
N GLN A 150 -23.96 3.55 -0.04
CA GLN A 150 -25.13 3.26 -0.85
C GLN A 150 -25.26 4.30 -1.97
N LEU A 151 -25.37 3.85 -3.22
CA LEU A 151 -25.78 4.68 -4.35
C LEU A 151 -27.28 4.99 -4.22
N THR A 152 -27.63 6.26 -3.99
CA THR A 152 -29.01 6.71 -3.78
C THR A 152 -29.65 7.29 -5.02
N SER A 153 -28.86 7.83 -5.96
CA SER A 153 -29.35 8.30 -7.25
C SER A 153 -28.27 8.13 -8.31
N LYS A 154 -28.68 7.80 -9.54
CA LYS A 154 -27.84 7.71 -10.73
C LYS A 154 -28.66 8.19 -11.92
N ASP A 155 -28.32 9.36 -12.42
CA ASP A 155 -28.94 9.99 -13.58
C ASP A 155 -27.91 10.00 -14.72
N ILE A 156 -28.27 9.43 -15.87
CA ILE A 156 -27.40 9.33 -17.04
C ILE A 156 -28.17 9.87 -18.24
N ASP A 157 -27.64 10.94 -18.83
CA ASP A 157 -28.17 11.50 -20.06
C ASP A 157 -27.59 10.74 -21.26
N ASN A 158 -28.45 9.99 -21.94
CA ASN A 158 -28.10 9.11 -23.07
C ASN A 158 -28.47 9.73 -24.42
N HIS A 159 -28.35 11.05 -24.55
CA HIS A 159 -28.87 11.74 -25.73
C HIS A 159 -28.25 11.31 -27.09
N ASP A 160 -27.09 10.62 -27.12
CA ASP A 160 -26.40 10.21 -28.36
C ASP A 160 -25.59 8.88 -28.30
N GLN A 161 -26.16 7.77 -27.79
CA GLN A 161 -25.53 6.42 -27.66
C GLN A 161 -24.23 6.35 -26.81
N THR A 162 -23.59 7.48 -26.54
CA THR A 162 -22.54 7.66 -25.53
C THR A 162 -23.05 8.67 -24.50
N PRO A 163 -23.07 8.33 -23.21
CA PRO A 163 -23.58 9.23 -22.17
C PRO A 163 -22.72 10.49 -22.06
N SER A 164 -23.29 11.65 -22.38
CA SER A 164 -22.61 12.96 -22.34
C SER A 164 -22.52 13.50 -20.91
N ARG A 165 -23.49 13.16 -20.07
CA ARG A 165 -23.58 13.59 -18.67
C ARG A 165 -24.05 12.46 -17.77
N ALA A 166 -23.44 12.36 -16.59
CA ALA A 166 -23.89 11.45 -15.55
C ALA A 166 -23.72 12.08 -14.16
N ASP A 167 -24.76 12.02 -13.34
CA ASP A 167 -24.78 12.49 -11.96
C ASP A 167 -25.03 11.29 -11.03
N TYR A 168 -24.14 11.08 -10.05
CA TYR A 168 -24.24 10.02 -9.05
C TYR A 168 -24.36 10.64 -7.67
N GLU A 169 -25.19 10.07 -6.81
CA GLU A 169 -25.34 10.47 -5.42
C GLU A 169 -25.16 9.26 -4.51
N PHE A 170 -24.29 9.42 -3.51
CA PHE A 170 -23.94 8.39 -2.55
C PHE A 170 -24.27 8.85 -1.13
N SER A 171 -24.75 7.91 -0.32
CA SER A 171 -24.94 8.11 1.12
C SER A 171 -24.15 7.10 1.93
N LEU A 172 -23.59 7.54 3.06
CA LEU A 172 -22.78 6.71 3.94
C LEU A 172 -23.58 6.30 5.19
N SER A 173 -23.50 5.02 5.55
CA SER A 173 -24.09 4.45 6.77
C SER A 173 -23.09 4.22 7.90
N SER A 174 -21.79 4.37 7.63
CA SER A 174 -20.70 4.20 8.60
C SER A 174 -19.73 5.39 8.59
N GLU A 175 -18.84 5.42 9.58
CA GLU A 175 -17.78 6.41 9.73
C GLU A 175 -16.67 6.27 8.67
N ASN A 176 -16.46 5.07 8.15
CA ASN A 176 -15.56 4.80 7.04
C ASN A 176 -16.34 4.33 5.81
N GLY A 177 -15.99 4.86 4.64
CA GLY A 177 -16.59 4.44 3.38
C GLY A 177 -15.70 4.77 2.20
N ALA A 178 -15.81 3.98 1.15
CA ALA A 178 -15.06 4.17 -0.08
C ALA A 178 -15.93 3.84 -1.29
N VAL A 179 -15.61 4.47 -2.41
CA VAL A 179 -16.31 4.24 -3.67
C VAL A 179 -15.34 4.43 -4.83
N LEU A 180 -15.45 3.53 -5.81
CA LEU A 180 -14.84 3.66 -7.11
C LEU A 180 -15.95 3.75 -8.17
N VAL A 181 -15.88 4.76 -9.02
CA VAL A 181 -16.74 4.90 -10.20
C VAL A 181 -15.87 4.74 -11.44
N LEU A 182 -16.35 3.97 -12.39
CA LEU A 182 -15.68 3.62 -13.64
C LEU A 182 -16.52 4.11 -14.82
N PRO A 183 -16.40 5.39 -15.21
CA PRO A 183 -17.21 5.96 -16.29
C PRO A 183 -17.11 5.17 -17.60
N GLU A 184 -15.89 4.81 -18.00
CA GLU A 184 -15.61 4.02 -19.21
C GLU A 184 -15.53 2.50 -18.94
N GLY A 185 -15.97 2.02 -17.77
CA GLY A 185 -15.93 0.61 -17.38
C GLY A 185 -14.52 0.11 -17.05
N ALA A 186 -14.35 -1.20 -16.92
CA ALA A 186 -13.06 -1.84 -16.72
C ALA A 186 -12.99 -3.22 -17.35
N GLN A 187 -11.80 -3.56 -17.85
CA GLN A 187 -11.44 -4.91 -18.27
C GLN A 187 -10.77 -5.66 -17.11
N SER A 188 -10.90 -6.98 -17.09
CA SER A 188 -10.11 -7.86 -16.23
C SER A 188 -9.23 -8.78 -17.06
N CYS A 189 -8.11 -9.19 -16.47
CA CYS A 189 -7.28 -10.27 -16.98
C CYS A 189 -6.75 -11.05 -15.80
N ASP A 190 -6.85 -12.37 -15.85
CA ASP A 190 -6.42 -13.30 -14.81
C ASP A 190 -5.62 -14.46 -15.41
N LEU A 191 -4.61 -14.91 -14.69
CA LEU A 191 -3.88 -16.14 -14.98
C LEU A 191 -4.76 -17.34 -14.63
N ARG A 192 -4.96 -18.28 -15.56
CA ARG A 192 -5.79 -19.48 -15.32
C ARG A 192 -5.12 -20.50 -14.41
N ASN A 193 -3.80 -20.65 -14.52
CA ASN A 193 -3.03 -21.62 -13.74
C ASN A 193 -1.89 -20.92 -13.00
N GLU A 194 -2.11 -20.71 -11.71
CA GLU A 194 -1.22 -19.96 -10.83
C GLU A 194 -0.06 -20.83 -10.28
N ASN A 195 -0.08 -22.15 -10.47
CA ASN A 195 0.91 -23.07 -9.86
C ASN A 195 2.35 -22.76 -10.27
N LYS A 196 2.57 -22.47 -11.57
CA LYS A 196 3.91 -22.07 -12.06
C LYS A 196 4.39 -20.79 -11.39
N PHE A 197 3.48 -19.87 -11.08
CA PHE A 197 3.81 -18.60 -10.42
C PHE A 197 4.07 -18.81 -8.94
N LEU A 198 3.32 -19.69 -8.27
CA LEU A 198 3.58 -20.12 -6.89
C LEU A 198 4.97 -20.74 -6.75
N ASP A 199 5.32 -21.70 -7.61
CA ASP A 199 6.62 -22.39 -7.57
C ASP A 199 7.78 -21.39 -7.73
N VAL A 200 7.65 -20.46 -8.68
CA VAL A 200 8.66 -19.41 -8.92
C VAL A 200 8.71 -18.42 -7.75
N ALA A 201 7.57 -18.07 -7.14
CA ALA A 201 7.53 -17.21 -5.96
C ALA A 201 8.20 -17.86 -4.74
N ILE A 202 7.97 -19.15 -4.49
CA ILE A 202 8.64 -19.93 -3.44
C ILE A 202 10.16 -19.96 -3.68
N LYS A 203 10.56 -20.27 -4.92
CA LYS A 203 11.96 -20.43 -5.29
C LYS A 203 12.76 -19.12 -5.28
N HIS A 204 12.15 -18.02 -5.72
CA HIS A 204 12.86 -16.75 -5.95
C HIS A 204 12.43 -15.61 -5.01
N GLY A 205 11.47 -15.81 -4.10
CA GLY A 205 10.99 -14.77 -3.20
C GLY A 205 12.11 -14.09 -2.40
N VAL A 206 13.10 -14.85 -1.93
CA VAL A 206 14.29 -14.30 -1.26
C VAL A 206 15.14 -13.45 -2.21
N ASP A 207 15.43 -13.95 -3.41
CA ASP A 207 16.22 -13.23 -4.42
C ASP A 207 15.55 -11.88 -4.77
N TRP A 208 14.22 -11.89 -4.95
CA TRP A 208 13.46 -10.69 -5.24
C TRP A 208 13.45 -9.71 -4.07
N TYR A 209 13.37 -10.21 -2.85
CA TYR A 209 13.42 -9.39 -1.64
C TYR A 209 14.78 -8.71 -1.47
N GLU A 210 15.86 -9.44 -1.74
CA GLU A 210 17.21 -8.89 -1.77
C GLU A 210 17.38 -7.84 -2.85
N CYS A 211 16.94 -8.13 -4.08
CA CYS A 211 16.99 -7.18 -5.19
C CYS A 211 16.25 -5.89 -4.81
N ALA A 212 15.02 -6.02 -4.30
CA ALA A 212 14.20 -4.89 -3.88
C ALA A 212 14.86 -4.05 -2.77
N THR A 213 15.39 -4.67 -1.73
CA THR A 213 15.96 -3.96 -0.58
C THR A 213 17.39 -3.47 -0.78
N LYS A 214 18.27 -4.28 -1.39
CA LYS A 214 19.71 -4.00 -1.52
C LYS A 214 20.05 -3.28 -2.82
N GLU A 215 19.45 -3.69 -3.94
CA GLU A 215 19.80 -3.15 -5.26
C GLU A 215 18.90 -1.96 -5.63
N ALA A 216 17.60 -2.08 -5.38
CA ALA A 216 16.63 -1.02 -5.66
C ALA A 216 16.39 -0.08 -4.46
N GLY A 217 16.91 -0.40 -3.27
CA GLY A 217 16.81 0.46 -2.08
C GLY A 217 15.39 0.69 -1.58
N ARG A 218 14.45 -0.24 -1.86
CA ARG A 218 13.04 -0.12 -1.49
C ARG A 218 12.81 -0.48 -0.03
N LEU A 219 11.96 0.29 0.63
CA LEU A 219 11.39 -0.09 1.92
C LEU A 219 10.23 -1.05 1.68
N ILE A 220 10.35 -2.27 2.21
CA ILE A 220 9.33 -3.31 2.04
C ILE A 220 8.65 -3.56 3.37
N HIS A 221 7.39 -3.17 3.43
CA HIS A 221 6.55 -3.36 4.61
C HIS A 221 6.19 -4.84 4.82
N ASP A 222 6.08 -5.27 6.08
CA ASP A 222 5.84 -6.68 6.48
C ASP A 222 6.81 -7.70 5.89
N ASN A 223 7.89 -7.23 5.25
CA ASN A 223 8.77 -8.02 4.41
C ASN A 223 8.06 -8.72 3.24
N SER A 224 6.95 -8.13 2.78
CA SER A 224 6.07 -8.72 1.78
C SER A 224 6.18 -8.06 0.41
N LEU A 225 6.56 -8.86 -0.58
CA LEU A 225 6.44 -8.54 -2.00
C LEU A 225 5.04 -8.91 -2.51
N TYR A 226 4.74 -8.46 -3.73
CA TYR A 226 3.53 -8.81 -4.45
C TYR A 226 3.90 -9.28 -5.86
N LEU A 227 3.38 -10.44 -6.27
CA LEU A 227 3.48 -10.96 -7.64
C LEU A 227 2.09 -10.96 -8.29
N ILE A 228 1.88 -10.14 -9.32
CA ILE A 228 0.58 -9.98 -9.99
C ILE A 228 0.26 -11.19 -10.86
N THR A 229 -0.90 -11.81 -10.61
CA THR A 229 -1.51 -12.88 -11.43
C THR A 229 -2.80 -12.41 -12.10
N GLY A 230 -3.38 -11.30 -11.66
CA GLY A 230 -4.56 -10.72 -12.26
C GLY A 230 -4.75 -9.23 -11.94
N PHE A 231 -5.59 -8.56 -12.71
CA PHE A 231 -5.87 -7.13 -12.52
C PHE A 231 -7.24 -6.69 -13.04
N HIS A 232 -7.67 -5.49 -12.64
CA HIS A 232 -8.69 -4.71 -13.33
C HIS A 232 -8.07 -3.41 -13.85
N LYS A 233 -8.27 -3.13 -15.14
CA LYS A 233 -7.79 -1.91 -15.78
C LYS A 233 -8.91 -1.10 -16.40
N THR A 234 -8.73 0.21 -16.41
CA THR A 234 -9.67 1.16 -16.99
C THR A 234 -8.96 2.27 -17.76
N ARG A 235 -9.73 3.03 -18.54
CA ARG A 235 -9.32 4.26 -19.22
C ARG A 235 -9.56 5.51 -18.38
N SER A 236 -10.52 5.45 -17.45
CA SER A 236 -10.93 6.57 -16.61
C SER A 236 -11.48 6.06 -15.30
N TRP A 237 -11.16 6.71 -14.20
CA TRP A 237 -11.60 6.34 -12.87
C TRP A 237 -11.89 7.58 -12.04
N SER A 238 -12.76 7.37 -11.07
CA SER A 238 -13.04 8.34 -10.02
C SER A 238 -13.16 7.59 -8.72
N LEU A 239 -12.29 7.89 -7.77
CA LEU A 239 -12.23 7.19 -6.50
C LEU A 239 -12.40 8.16 -5.34
N GLY A 240 -12.98 7.66 -4.26
CA GLY A 240 -13.30 8.46 -3.09
C GLY A 240 -13.21 7.65 -1.82
N ALA A 241 -12.70 8.28 -0.77
CA ALA A 241 -12.66 7.74 0.58
C ALA A 241 -13.15 8.78 1.58
N VAL A 242 -13.83 8.28 2.60
CA VAL A 242 -14.32 9.06 3.72
C VAL A 242 -13.91 8.38 5.00
N GLY A 243 -13.07 9.04 5.80
CA GLY A 243 -12.62 8.54 7.09
C GLY A 243 -13.35 9.22 8.26
N ARG A 244 -13.12 8.68 9.47
CA ARG A 244 -13.43 9.37 10.73
C ARG A 244 -12.75 10.74 10.74
N SER A 245 -13.54 11.79 10.91
CA SER A 245 -13.04 13.11 11.30
C SER A 245 -13.52 13.34 12.73
N GLY A 246 -12.67 13.83 13.62
CA GLY A 246 -12.91 13.91 15.09
C GLY A 246 -14.10 14.77 15.56
N SER A 247 -15.02 15.17 14.67
CA SER A 247 -16.29 15.79 15.02
C SER A 247 -17.43 14.77 14.91
N SER A 248 -18.12 14.54 16.02
CA SER A 248 -19.37 13.79 16.08
C SER A 248 -20.45 14.53 15.27
N LEU A 249 -20.55 14.26 13.98
CA LEU A 249 -21.65 14.76 13.16
C LEU A 249 -22.53 13.58 12.74
N GLN A 250 -23.65 13.47 13.45
CA GLN A 250 -24.79 12.58 13.19
C GLN A 250 -25.48 12.82 11.83
N ASN A 251 -24.90 13.60 10.93
CA ASN A 251 -25.49 13.88 9.62
C ASN A 251 -25.01 12.86 8.59
N ARG A 252 -25.96 12.26 7.85
CA ARG A 252 -25.68 11.46 6.65
C ARG A 252 -24.74 12.23 5.73
N ARG A 253 -23.54 11.71 5.50
CA ARG A 253 -22.60 12.28 4.54
C ARG A 253 -23.10 11.93 3.14
N CYS A 254 -23.37 12.95 2.35
CA CYS A 254 -23.76 12.83 0.95
C CYS A 254 -22.57 13.24 0.08
N VAL A 255 -22.25 12.40 -0.89
CA VAL A 255 -21.18 12.64 -1.85
C VAL A 255 -21.78 12.52 -3.25
N LYS A 256 -21.51 13.50 -4.11
CA LYS A 256 -21.96 13.51 -5.49
C LYS A 256 -20.77 13.42 -6.43
N PHE A 257 -20.86 12.55 -7.43
CA PHE A 257 -19.91 12.50 -8.53
C PHE A 257 -20.60 12.97 -9.79
N LYS A 258 -19.92 13.82 -10.56
CA LYS A 258 -20.45 14.37 -11.80
C LYS A 258 -19.52 14.08 -12.97
N VAL A 259 -20.13 13.68 -14.07
CA VAL A 259 -19.53 13.55 -15.39
C VAL A 259 -20.23 14.55 -16.29
N GLY A 260 -19.47 15.38 -16.98
CA GLY A 260 -20.02 16.32 -17.95
C GLY A 260 -19.01 16.68 -19.04
N GLU A 261 -19.38 17.62 -19.90
CA GLU A 261 -18.55 18.08 -21.00
C GLU A 261 -18.20 19.56 -20.85
N ILE A 262 -16.93 19.89 -21.09
CA ILE A 262 -16.44 21.25 -21.20
C ILE A 262 -16.24 21.54 -22.69
N HIS A 263 -16.89 22.60 -23.14
CA HIS A 263 -16.81 23.09 -24.52
C HIS A 263 -15.96 24.36 -24.53
N GLN A 264 -14.74 24.30 -25.05
CA GLN A 264 -13.88 25.48 -25.17
C GLN A 264 -13.13 25.47 -26.51
N GLY A 265 -13.24 26.57 -27.27
CA GLY A 265 -12.49 26.75 -28.52
C GLY A 265 -12.78 25.69 -29.61
N GLY A 266 -13.98 25.11 -29.65
CA GLY A 266 -14.34 24.05 -30.60
C GLY A 266 -13.87 22.64 -30.21
N VAL A 267 -13.27 22.49 -29.03
CA VAL A 267 -12.90 21.20 -28.45
C VAL A 267 -13.92 20.82 -27.37
N THR A 268 -14.46 19.61 -27.45
CA THR A 268 -15.29 19.00 -26.39
C THR A 268 -14.41 18.05 -25.58
N ALA A 269 -14.30 18.30 -24.27
CA ALA A 269 -13.57 17.44 -23.35
C ALA A 269 -14.50 16.93 -22.24
N ARG A 270 -14.39 15.64 -21.90
CA ARG A 270 -15.07 15.08 -20.72
C ARG A 270 -14.40 15.55 -19.44
N ALA A 271 -15.21 16.02 -18.49
CA ALA A 271 -14.81 16.45 -17.17
C ALA A 271 -15.43 15.55 -16.10
N TYR A 272 -14.64 15.25 -15.08
CA TYR A 272 -15.00 14.40 -13.95
C TYR A 272 -14.69 15.17 -12.66
N PHE A 273 -15.65 15.30 -11.74
CA PHE A 273 -15.38 15.96 -10.46
C PHE A 273 -16.32 15.48 -9.36
N TRP A 274 -15.82 15.61 -8.13
CA TRP A 274 -16.57 15.32 -6.91
C TRP A 274 -17.16 16.60 -6.31
N VAL A 275 -18.38 16.50 -5.79
CA VAL A 275 -19.03 17.50 -4.94
C VAL A 275 -19.39 16.81 -3.64
N ALA A 276 -18.68 17.12 -2.56
CA ALA A 276 -18.82 16.40 -1.30
C ALA A 276 -18.88 17.33 -0.10
N THR A 277 -19.50 16.84 0.98
CA THR A 277 -19.42 17.46 2.31
C THR A 277 -18.08 17.13 3.00
N HIS A 278 -17.76 17.81 4.10
CA HIS A 278 -16.54 17.63 4.90
C HIS A 278 -16.11 16.16 5.11
N GLY A 279 -14.80 15.90 5.11
CA GLY A 279 -14.20 14.60 5.43
C GLY A 279 -14.11 13.62 4.25
N PHE A 280 -14.50 14.02 3.04
CA PHE A 280 -14.33 13.25 1.82
C PHE A 280 -13.04 13.65 1.09
N THR A 281 -12.25 12.65 0.68
CA THR A 281 -11.12 12.83 -0.22
C THR A 281 -11.42 12.10 -1.52
N GLY A 282 -11.51 12.85 -2.62
CA GLY A 282 -11.78 12.30 -3.95
C GLY A 282 -10.63 12.56 -4.91
N ARG A 283 -10.41 11.62 -5.81
CA ARG A 283 -9.49 11.74 -6.93
C ARG A 283 -10.20 11.34 -8.21
N VAL A 284 -9.78 11.93 -9.31
CA VAL A 284 -10.21 11.58 -10.66
C VAL A 284 -8.98 11.40 -11.53
N GLY A 285 -9.04 10.49 -12.48
CA GLY A 285 -7.94 10.26 -13.39
C GLY A 285 -8.31 9.39 -14.58
N PRO A 286 -7.38 9.22 -15.52
CA PRO A 286 -6.13 9.95 -15.64
C PRO A 286 -6.37 11.38 -16.14
N MET A 287 -5.56 12.32 -15.64
CA MET A 287 -5.59 13.72 -16.06
C MET A 287 -4.61 13.88 -17.22
N TYR A 288 -5.13 13.92 -18.46
CA TYR A 288 -4.28 14.15 -19.63
C TYR A 288 -4.00 15.65 -19.75
N PRO A 289 -2.75 16.09 -19.94
CA PRO A 289 -2.46 17.48 -20.27
C PRO A 289 -3.26 17.89 -21.51
N TYR A 290 -3.82 19.09 -21.49
CA TYR A 290 -4.56 19.69 -22.61
C TYR A 290 -3.65 19.99 -23.82
N GLU A 291 -2.34 19.78 -23.69
CA GLU A 291 -1.36 20.21 -24.67
C GLU A 291 -0.99 19.10 -25.66
N ASP A 292 -1.18 19.46 -26.92
CA ASP A 292 -0.79 18.76 -28.15
C ASP A 292 -1.74 17.63 -28.60
N SER A 293 -2.85 18.04 -29.23
CA SER A 293 -3.79 17.19 -29.99
C SER A 293 -3.11 16.25 -31.02
N ASN A 294 -1.84 16.47 -31.36
CA ASN A 294 -1.04 15.62 -32.23
C ASN A 294 -0.32 14.46 -31.50
N ARG A 295 -0.23 14.47 -30.16
CA ARG A 295 0.46 13.45 -29.35
C ARG A 295 -0.44 12.60 -28.47
N ILE A 296 -1.71 12.98 -28.31
CA ILE A 296 -2.67 12.12 -27.63
C ILE A 296 -3.02 10.96 -28.59
N PRO A 297 -2.74 9.69 -28.26
CA PRO A 297 -3.24 8.59 -29.06
C PRO A 297 -4.76 8.73 -29.15
N ARG A 298 -5.32 8.62 -30.37
CA ARG A 298 -6.78 8.72 -30.62
C ARG A 298 -7.61 7.79 -29.71
N ILE A 299 -6.97 6.79 -29.13
CA ILE A 299 -7.51 5.87 -28.12
C ILE A 299 -6.73 6.09 -26.83
N ARG A 300 -7.41 6.49 -25.75
CA ARG A 300 -6.83 6.53 -24.41
C ARG A 300 -6.42 5.12 -24.00
N PRO A 301 -5.16 4.89 -23.59
CA PRO A 301 -4.73 3.56 -23.18
C PRO A 301 -5.50 3.15 -21.92
N GLY A 302 -6.05 1.92 -21.93
CA GLY A 302 -6.69 1.31 -20.77
C GLY A 302 -5.65 0.78 -19.79
N ASN A 303 -4.71 1.63 -19.36
CA ASN A 303 -3.52 1.27 -18.60
C ASN A 303 -3.62 1.63 -17.10
N GLN A 304 -4.76 2.16 -16.66
CA GLN A 304 -4.98 2.55 -15.27
C GLN A 304 -5.42 1.34 -14.46
N THR A 305 -4.61 0.86 -13.53
CA THR A 305 -4.90 -0.38 -12.79
C THR A 305 -5.58 -0.07 -11.46
N VAL A 306 -6.86 -0.42 -11.34
CA VAL A 306 -7.68 -0.07 -10.16
C VAL A 306 -7.73 -1.19 -9.11
N PHE A 307 -7.51 -2.44 -9.54
CA PHE A 307 -7.34 -3.58 -8.65
C PHE A 307 -6.24 -4.51 -9.17
N ILE A 308 -5.56 -5.18 -8.25
CA ILE A 308 -4.62 -6.26 -8.53
C ILE A 308 -5.00 -7.51 -7.75
N ARG A 309 -4.62 -8.67 -8.28
CA ARG A 309 -4.72 -9.99 -7.65
C ARG A 309 -3.38 -10.69 -7.85
N GLY A 310 -2.99 -11.50 -6.88
CA GLY A 310 -1.65 -12.06 -6.90
C GLY A 310 -1.23 -12.74 -5.63
N PHE A 311 0.05 -13.11 -5.61
CA PHE A 311 0.71 -13.69 -4.46
C PHE A 311 1.34 -12.62 -3.58
N ARG A 312 1.00 -12.61 -2.30
CA ARG A 312 1.79 -11.99 -1.23
C ARG A 312 2.93 -12.91 -0.84
N ILE A 313 4.15 -12.40 -0.88
CA ILE A 313 5.37 -13.19 -0.65
C ILE A 313 6.14 -12.55 0.51
N THR A 314 6.10 -13.18 1.68
CA THR A 314 6.77 -12.68 2.90
C THR A 314 8.07 -13.42 3.15
N VAL A 315 9.17 -12.69 3.39
CA VAL A 315 10.46 -13.28 3.76
C VAL A 315 10.70 -13.22 5.27
N ASN A 316 11.04 -14.36 5.86
CA ASN A 316 11.46 -14.48 7.26
C ASN A 316 12.87 -13.91 7.45
N LYS A 317 12.95 -12.63 7.82
CA LYS A 317 14.22 -11.88 8.02
C LYS A 317 15.22 -12.60 8.93
N LEU A 318 14.75 -13.24 10.00
CA LEU A 318 15.65 -13.85 11.01
C LEU A 318 16.40 -15.05 10.44
N LEU A 319 15.75 -15.87 9.62
CA LEU A 319 16.38 -17.01 8.95
C LEU A 319 17.19 -16.58 7.74
N PHE A 320 16.65 -15.63 6.99
CA PHE A 320 17.33 -15.04 5.85
C PHE A 320 18.70 -14.45 6.25
N MET A 321 18.78 -13.64 7.32
CA MET A 321 20.04 -13.09 7.80
C MET A 321 21.05 -14.16 8.25
N LYS A 322 20.60 -15.30 8.76
CA LYS A 322 21.48 -16.43 9.12
C LYS A 322 22.02 -17.17 7.90
N THR A 323 21.32 -17.10 6.77
CA THR A 323 21.66 -17.82 5.53
C THR A 323 22.66 -17.04 4.68
N VAL A 324 22.74 -15.71 4.83
CA VAL A 324 23.77 -14.88 4.18
C VAL A 324 25.14 -15.17 4.80
N SER A 325 25.89 -16.07 4.17
CA SER A 325 27.30 -16.28 4.50
C SER A 325 28.12 -15.05 4.07
N VAL A 326 28.70 -14.35 5.05
CA VAL A 326 29.65 -13.26 4.79
C VAL A 326 30.89 -13.85 4.10
N LYS A 327 31.00 -13.69 2.79
CA LYS A 327 32.29 -13.87 2.08
C LYS A 327 33.12 -12.62 2.28
N THR A 328 33.87 -12.55 3.38
CA THR A 328 34.93 -11.56 3.54
C THR A 328 36.02 -11.81 2.49
N ARG A 329 36.28 -10.82 1.63
CA ARG A 329 37.53 -10.78 0.86
C ARG A 329 38.66 -10.56 1.85
N GLN A 330 39.45 -11.60 2.10
CA GLN A 330 40.74 -11.61 2.81
C GLN A 330 40.84 -10.70 4.04
N GLY A 331 40.67 -11.30 5.22
CA GLY A 331 41.02 -10.68 6.50
C GLY A 331 40.46 -11.49 7.65
N THR A 332 41.34 -12.27 8.28
CA THR A 332 41.26 -12.89 9.62
C THR A 332 39.89 -13.11 10.27
N PHE A 333 39.57 -14.38 10.51
CA PHE A 333 38.47 -14.86 11.34
C PHE A 333 38.40 -14.14 12.71
N PHE A 334 37.31 -13.42 12.96
CA PHE A 334 36.79 -13.22 14.31
C PHE A 334 35.45 -13.94 14.38
N GLY A 335 35.43 -15.10 15.03
CA GLY A 335 34.20 -15.83 15.32
C GLY A 335 33.31 -15.01 16.22
N LEU A 336 32.16 -14.57 15.72
CA LEU A 336 31.13 -13.95 16.54
C LEU A 336 30.41 -15.06 17.31
N LYS A 337 30.95 -15.44 18.48
CA LYS A 337 30.15 -16.11 19.52
C LYS A 337 29.13 -15.08 20.02
N THR A 338 27.98 -15.01 19.38
CA THR A 338 26.89 -14.11 19.78
C THR A 338 26.35 -14.56 21.14
N HIS A 339 26.67 -13.77 22.17
CA HIS A 339 25.95 -13.73 23.44
C HIS A 339 24.50 -13.28 23.22
N LEU A 340 23.60 -14.20 22.85
CA LEU A 340 22.15 -14.00 22.89
C LEU A 340 21.48 -14.76 24.05
N ALA A 341 22.28 -15.34 24.97
CA ALA A 341 21.78 -16.03 26.16
C ALA A 341 21.41 -15.10 27.34
N LYS A 342 21.34 -13.77 27.16
CA LYS A 342 21.02 -12.82 28.24
C LYS A 342 19.72 -12.03 28.08
N LEU A 343 18.95 -12.25 27.01
CA LEU A 343 17.62 -11.64 26.84
C LEU A 343 16.46 -12.53 27.33
N VAL A 344 16.76 -13.75 27.79
CA VAL A 344 15.78 -14.70 28.36
C VAL A 344 16.17 -15.06 29.79
N SER A 345 16.26 -14.07 30.69
CA SER A 345 16.21 -14.30 32.15
C SER A 345 16.10 -12.97 32.92
N HIS A 346 14.92 -12.35 32.93
CA HIS A 346 14.58 -11.37 33.97
C HIS A 346 13.16 -11.65 34.47
N ARG A 347 13.03 -12.70 35.29
CA ARG A 347 11.97 -12.86 36.29
C ARG A 347 12.58 -13.51 37.53
N LYS A 348 12.35 -12.87 38.69
CA LYS A 348 12.83 -13.14 40.08
C LYS A 348 14.31 -12.77 40.34
N SER A 349 14.72 -12.22 41.49
CA SER A 349 14.09 -11.63 42.68
C SER A 349 15.21 -10.96 43.49
N GLU A 350 14.83 -10.07 44.42
CA GLU A 350 15.43 -9.81 45.75
C GLU A 350 16.96 -9.98 46.02
N SER A 351 17.49 -8.90 46.62
CA SER A 351 18.42 -8.83 47.77
C SER A 351 19.87 -9.34 47.71
N ALA A 352 20.75 -8.37 47.95
CA ALA A 352 21.82 -8.32 48.96
C ALA A 352 23.22 -8.91 48.68
N SER A 353 24.22 -8.02 48.95
CA SER A 353 25.58 -8.24 49.51
C SER A 353 26.55 -9.12 48.72
N SER A 354 27.86 -8.96 48.71
CA SER A 354 28.87 -7.96 49.13
C SER A 354 30.21 -8.66 48.86
N GLU A 355 31.27 -7.91 48.49
CA GLU A 355 32.70 -8.31 48.62
C GLU A 355 33.20 -9.51 47.80
N ASN A 356 34.49 -9.76 47.60
CA ASN A 356 35.68 -8.95 47.34
C ASN A 356 36.65 -9.87 46.56
N THR A 357 37.64 -9.26 45.89
CA THR A 357 39.07 -9.65 45.81
C THR A 357 39.73 -9.93 44.45
N THR A 358 40.73 -9.07 44.20
CA THR A 358 42.12 -9.29 43.71
C THR A 358 42.40 -9.53 42.22
N ASP A 359 42.88 -8.46 41.53
CA ASP A 359 44.30 -8.18 41.20
C ASP A 359 45.20 -9.39 40.88
N ASN A 360 46.06 -9.42 39.84
CA ASN A 360 46.80 -8.35 39.18
C ASN A 360 47.53 -8.88 37.90
N ALA A 361 48.06 -7.92 37.12
CA ALA A 361 49.25 -7.99 36.25
C ALA A 361 48.99 -8.33 34.75
N VAL A 362 49.45 -7.60 33.72
CA VAL A 362 50.34 -6.43 33.56
C VAL A 362 49.93 -5.70 32.27
N ASP A 363 49.66 -4.40 32.35
CA ASP A 363 49.57 -3.48 31.21
C ASP A 363 50.93 -2.81 30.98
N GLN A 364 51.34 -2.68 29.72
CA GLN A 364 52.35 -1.71 29.30
C GLN A 364 51.78 -0.79 28.23
N ASP A 365 51.65 0.47 28.64
CA ASP A 365 51.26 1.66 27.90
C ASP A 365 52.05 1.90 26.61
N PHE A 366 51.34 2.40 25.59
CA PHE A 366 51.86 3.53 24.82
C PHE A 366 50.72 4.54 24.55
N SER A 367 50.82 5.66 25.24
CA SER A 367 49.95 6.83 25.17
C SER A 367 50.04 7.56 23.82
N LEU A 368 48.88 7.89 23.25
CA LEU A 368 48.72 9.03 22.34
C LEU A 368 47.46 9.84 22.71
N SER A 369 47.72 10.95 23.41
CA SER A 369 47.06 12.27 23.36
C SER A 369 45.56 12.35 23.08
N HIS A 370 44.83 12.76 24.13
CA HIS A 370 43.47 13.29 24.05
C HIS A 370 43.41 14.57 23.21
N ASN A 371 42.71 14.53 22.09
CA ASN A 371 41.95 15.69 21.62
C ASN A 371 40.46 15.40 21.88
N ARG A 372 39.96 15.96 22.97
CA ARG A 372 38.52 16.05 23.25
C ARG A 372 37.88 16.95 22.20
N LEU A 373 37.26 16.36 21.18
CA LEU A 373 36.13 16.99 20.50
C LEU A 373 34.87 16.44 21.17
N HIS A 374 34.31 17.24 22.10
CA HIS A 374 32.93 17.12 22.51
C HIS A 374 32.08 17.23 21.26
N THR A 375 31.52 16.11 20.81
CA THR A 375 30.30 16.12 20.03
C THR A 375 29.26 15.52 20.95
N ASP A 376 28.55 16.40 21.68
CA ASP A 376 27.24 16.07 22.22
C ASP A 376 26.31 15.84 21.02
N ALA A 377 26.44 14.66 20.42
CA ALA A 377 25.43 14.16 19.52
C ALA A 377 24.23 13.81 20.39
N HIS A 378 23.36 14.79 20.62
CA HIS A 378 21.99 14.53 21.00
C HIS A 378 21.38 13.66 19.91
N ILE A 379 21.38 12.33 20.14
CA ILE A 379 20.63 11.39 19.32
C ILE A 379 19.16 11.60 19.69
N THR A 380 18.50 12.51 18.97
CA THR A 380 17.06 12.58 18.97
C THR A 380 16.56 11.38 18.17
N ILE A 381 16.06 10.35 18.85
CA ILE A 381 15.24 9.34 18.20
C ILE A 381 13.89 10.01 17.99
N ASP A 382 13.78 10.78 16.90
CA ASP A 382 12.48 11.14 16.38
C ASP A 382 11.80 9.83 16.03
N ARG A 383 10.77 9.48 16.81
CA ARG A 383 9.83 8.46 16.38
C ARG A 383 9.23 9.01 15.09
N VAL A 384 9.68 8.48 13.96
CA VAL A 384 8.93 8.57 12.71
C VAL A 384 7.50 8.20 13.09
N PRO A 385 6.50 9.05 12.82
CA PRO A 385 5.13 8.72 13.13
C PRO A 385 4.85 7.32 12.60
N ASP A 386 4.24 6.45 13.41
CA ASP A 386 3.71 5.19 12.90
C ASP A 386 2.80 5.58 11.74
N VAL A 387 3.27 5.34 10.52
CA VAL A 387 2.40 5.42 9.35
C VAL A 387 1.41 4.30 9.61
N SER A 388 0.21 4.68 10.05
CA SER A 388 -0.95 3.80 10.08
C SER A 388 -0.96 3.00 8.77
N GLN A 389 -1.01 1.67 8.84
CA GLN A 389 -0.75 0.82 7.67
C GLN A 389 -2.01 0.08 7.24
N THR A 390 -2.13 -0.10 5.93
CA THR A 390 -3.17 -0.97 5.38
C THR A 390 -2.72 -2.41 5.58
N ILE A 391 -3.31 -3.08 6.57
CA ILE A 391 -3.10 -4.52 6.79
C ILE A 391 -3.67 -5.27 5.58
N HIS A 392 -2.79 -5.93 4.82
CA HIS A 392 -3.20 -6.81 3.73
C HIS A 392 -3.51 -8.21 4.31
N PRO A 393 -4.67 -8.83 4.03
CA PRO A 393 -5.04 -10.14 4.58
C PRO A 393 -3.99 -11.23 4.35
N GLY A 394 -3.43 -11.31 3.14
CA GLY A 394 -2.34 -12.23 2.81
C GLY A 394 -1.06 -12.08 3.66
N ASP A 395 -0.75 -10.88 4.18
CA ASP A 395 0.40 -10.70 5.07
C ASP A 395 0.17 -11.36 6.43
N MET A 396 -1.07 -11.33 6.92
CA MET A 396 -1.47 -11.96 8.18
C MET A 396 -1.48 -13.48 8.06
N ILE A 397 -1.96 -14.00 6.93
CA ILE A 397 -1.88 -15.43 6.62
C ILE A 397 -0.42 -15.88 6.52
N ASN A 398 0.44 -15.12 5.83
CA ASN A 398 1.87 -15.43 5.75
C ASN A 398 2.55 -15.41 7.13
N GLN A 399 2.22 -14.44 7.99
CA GLN A 399 2.72 -14.39 9.36
C GLN A 399 2.28 -15.60 10.19
N TYR A 400 1.05 -16.07 10.02
CA TYR A 400 0.59 -17.33 10.63
C TYR A 400 1.43 -18.52 10.14
N MET A 401 1.58 -18.69 8.82
CA MET A 401 2.34 -19.82 8.26
C MET A 401 3.80 -19.84 8.73
N LEU A 402 4.47 -18.69 8.80
CA LEU A 402 5.86 -18.60 9.29
C LEU A 402 5.99 -18.88 10.80
N LYS A 403 4.91 -18.73 11.58
CA LYS A 403 4.88 -19.14 13.00
C LYS A 403 4.68 -20.64 13.13
N GLU A 404 3.80 -21.22 12.33
CA GLU A 404 3.51 -22.67 12.33
C GLU A 404 4.65 -23.50 11.77
N GLU A 405 5.38 -22.97 10.77
CA GLU A 405 6.55 -23.62 10.18
C GLU A 405 7.79 -22.73 10.31
N PRO A 406 8.45 -22.74 11.49
CA PRO A 406 9.61 -21.89 11.75
C PRO A 406 10.85 -22.21 10.93
N SER A 407 10.87 -23.32 10.17
CA SER A 407 11.98 -23.62 9.25
C SER A 407 11.86 -22.89 7.90
N ALA A 408 10.66 -22.39 7.57
CA ALA A 408 10.40 -21.71 6.31
C ALA A 408 11.01 -20.31 6.25
N VAL A 409 11.69 -20.03 5.14
CA VAL A 409 12.31 -18.73 4.85
C VAL A 409 11.35 -17.82 4.10
N VAL A 410 10.41 -18.39 3.34
CA VAL A 410 9.42 -17.65 2.53
C VAL A 410 8.02 -18.16 2.83
N ALA A 411 7.04 -17.27 2.91
CA ALA A 411 5.62 -17.61 2.94
C ALA A 411 4.90 -16.98 1.76
N VAL A 412 4.05 -17.75 1.10
CA VAL A 412 3.35 -17.32 -0.12
C VAL A 412 1.84 -17.57 0.02
N THR A 413 1.05 -16.51 -0.11
CA THR A 413 -0.43 -16.58 -0.08
C THR A 413 -0.99 -15.89 -1.31
N HIS A 414 -1.88 -16.57 -2.04
CA HIS A 414 -2.63 -15.94 -3.13
C HIS A 414 -3.87 -15.21 -2.63
N ASP A 415 -4.25 -14.12 -3.29
CA ASP A 415 -5.40 -13.32 -2.90
C ASP A 415 -6.74 -14.06 -2.97
N SER A 416 -6.87 -14.99 -3.92
CA SER A 416 -8.07 -15.82 -4.06
C SER A 416 -8.43 -16.57 -2.79
N LEU A 417 -7.45 -16.86 -1.91
CA LEU A 417 -7.66 -17.55 -0.66
C LEU A 417 -8.49 -16.70 0.32
N TRP A 418 -8.03 -15.48 0.64
CA TRP A 418 -8.75 -14.62 1.57
C TRP A 418 -10.03 -14.05 0.94
N ILE A 419 -10.06 -13.82 -0.38
CA ILE A 419 -11.29 -13.43 -1.09
C ILE A 419 -12.38 -14.47 -0.87
N LYS A 420 -12.05 -15.76 -1.07
CA LYS A 420 -12.99 -16.87 -0.87
C LYS A 420 -13.43 -16.99 0.59
N MET A 421 -12.54 -16.74 1.55
CA MET A 421 -12.88 -16.74 2.97
C MET A 421 -13.90 -15.64 3.31
N LEU A 422 -13.74 -14.44 2.76
CA LEU A 422 -14.70 -13.34 2.93
C LEU A 422 -16.05 -13.66 2.25
N GLN A 423 -16.02 -14.17 1.01
CA GLN A 423 -17.22 -14.50 0.24
C GLN A 423 -18.07 -15.60 0.89
N THR A 424 -17.41 -16.62 1.44
CA THR A 424 -18.09 -17.72 2.13
C THR A 424 -18.56 -17.36 3.54
N GLY A 425 -18.19 -16.17 4.03
CA GLY A 425 -18.43 -15.75 5.41
C GLY A 425 -17.61 -16.55 6.43
N LEU A 426 -16.59 -17.28 5.99
CA LEU A 426 -15.70 -18.04 6.87
C LEU A 426 -14.89 -17.10 7.77
N LEU A 427 -14.47 -15.95 7.23
CA LEU A 427 -13.82 -14.87 7.95
C LEU A 427 -14.45 -13.53 7.57
N LYS A 428 -14.34 -12.57 8.46
CA LYS A 428 -14.58 -11.14 8.22
C LYS A 428 -13.24 -10.41 8.19
N LEU A 429 -13.26 -9.18 7.66
CA LEU A 429 -12.04 -8.37 7.58
C LEU A 429 -11.40 -8.09 8.96
N GLU A 430 -12.23 -8.02 10.02
CA GLU A 430 -11.79 -7.84 11.41
C GLU A 430 -10.98 -9.02 11.95
N ASP A 431 -11.20 -10.23 11.43
CA ASP A 431 -10.48 -11.43 11.88
C ASP A 431 -9.01 -11.44 11.43
N PHE A 432 -8.66 -10.64 10.42
CA PHE A 432 -7.27 -10.43 9.98
C PHE A 432 -6.51 -9.44 10.86
N ALA A 433 -7.12 -8.87 11.91
CA ALA A 433 -6.42 -7.97 12.82
C ALA A 433 -5.55 -8.70 13.87
N ASP A 434 -5.80 -10.00 14.11
CA ASP A 434 -5.05 -10.81 15.06
C ASP A 434 -4.66 -12.17 14.46
N VAL A 435 -3.35 -12.39 14.35
CA VAL A 435 -2.78 -13.61 13.76
C VAL A 435 -3.16 -14.87 14.55
N ASN A 436 -3.35 -14.77 15.87
CA ASN A 436 -3.68 -15.94 16.68
C ASN A 436 -5.12 -16.40 16.44
N SER A 437 -6.07 -15.47 16.51
CA SER A 437 -7.48 -15.74 16.19
C SER A 437 -7.66 -16.25 14.75
N LEU A 438 -6.92 -15.67 13.80
CA LEU A 438 -6.87 -16.14 12.42
C LEU A 438 -6.39 -17.60 12.33
N GLY A 439 -5.32 -17.96 13.04
CA GLY A 439 -4.74 -19.31 13.04
C GLY A 439 -5.70 -20.40 13.55
N GLU A 440 -6.53 -20.10 14.55
CA GLU A 440 -7.55 -21.04 15.05
C GLU A 440 -8.61 -21.39 14.02
N VAL A 441 -8.89 -20.49 13.08
CA VAL A 441 -9.80 -20.75 11.97
C VAL A 441 -9.06 -21.47 10.84
N LEU A 442 -7.89 -20.97 10.45
CA LEU A 442 -7.12 -21.54 9.33
C LEU A 442 -6.78 -23.02 9.54
N SER A 443 -6.29 -23.38 10.72
CA SER A 443 -5.92 -24.77 11.08
C SER A 443 -7.06 -25.79 11.00
N LYS A 444 -8.32 -25.35 10.93
CA LYS A 444 -9.48 -26.24 10.78
C LYS A 444 -9.78 -26.63 9.33
N TYR A 445 -9.28 -25.85 8.37
CA TYR A 445 -9.66 -25.97 6.96
C TYR A 445 -8.47 -26.06 6.01
N TYR A 446 -7.26 -25.73 6.48
CA TYR A 446 -6.07 -25.66 5.68
C TYR A 446 -4.87 -26.27 6.40
N ASP A 447 -4.06 -26.97 5.62
CA ASP A 447 -2.76 -27.49 6.01
C ASP A 447 -1.67 -26.51 5.55
N VAL A 448 -0.65 -26.31 6.40
CA VAL A 448 0.57 -25.57 6.04
C VAL A 448 1.52 -26.54 5.33
N ILE A 449 1.77 -26.29 4.04
CA ILE A 449 2.63 -27.14 3.21
C ILE A 449 4.00 -26.49 3.06
N LEU A 450 5.05 -27.22 3.46
CA LEU A 450 6.45 -26.85 3.23
C LEU A 450 6.91 -27.41 1.88
N GLN A 451 7.39 -26.53 1.00
CA GLN A 451 8.00 -26.85 -0.29
C GLN A 451 9.34 -26.12 -0.41
N ASP A 452 10.41 -26.89 -0.56
CA ASP A 452 11.80 -26.39 -0.45
C ASP A 452 12.00 -25.60 0.86
N ASN A 453 12.22 -24.28 0.76
CA ASN A 453 12.35 -23.37 1.90
C ASN A 453 11.13 -22.42 2.04
N GLY A 454 10.04 -22.67 1.31
CA GLY A 454 8.85 -21.85 1.31
C GLY A 454 7.62 -22.58 1.84
N VAL A 455 6.63 -21.83 2.32
CA VAL A 455 5.35 -22.36 2.79
C VAL A 455 4.16 -21.70 2.12
N TYR A 456 3.10 -22.48 1.93
CA TYR A 456 1.80 -22.03 1.44
C TYR A 456 0.66 -22.84 2.10
N LEU A 457 -0.58 -22.35 1.99
CA LEU A 457 -1.75 -23.07 2.48
C LEU A 457 -2.36 -23.94 1.38
N GLN A 458 -2.68 -25.18 1.75
CA GLN A 458 -3.49 -26.09 0.94
C GLN A 458 -4.76 -26.45 1.72
N LYS A 459 -5.91 -26.53 1.05
CA LYS A 459 -7.15 -26.94 1.70
C LYS A 459 -7.04 -28.41 2.16
N SER A 460 -7.33 -28.68 3.43
CA SER A 460 -7.29 -30.01 4.05
C SER A 460 -8.33 -30.98 3.47
#